data_AF-A0A5B9YBN6-F1
#
_entry.id   AF-A0A5B9YBN6-F1
#
_cell.length_a   1.000
_cell.length_b   1.000
_cell.length_c   1.000
_cell.angle_alpha   90.00
_cell.angle_beta   90.00
_cell.angle_gamma   90.00
#
_symmetry.space_group_name_H-M   'P 1'
#
loop_
_entity.id
_entity.type
_entity.pdbx_description
1 polymer ?
#
loop_
_entity_poly.entity_id
_entity_poly.type
_entity_poly.pdbx_seq_one_letter_code
_entity_poly.pdbx_strand_id
1 'polypeptide(L)' 'MEHLNTNIVRIVETSCIELDLLGKTITHKTKGKGVVVGYSSVSGEPFAFFYNDQHITDRVCCFSHDEII' A
#
# COMPACT_ATOMS: atom_id res chain seq x y z
N MET A 1 4.85 -30.83 22.83
CA MET A 1 4.08 -30.70 21.58
C MET A 1 3.21 -29.48 21.75
N GLU A 2 3.61 -28.35 21.17
CA GLU A 2 2.89 -27.10 21.28
C GLU A 2 1.73 -27.10 20.29
N HIS A 3 0.51 -27.01 20.81
CA HIS A 3 -0.70 -26.90 20.01
C HIS A 3 -0.75 -25.50 19.38
N LEU A 4 -0.47 -25.40 18.08
CA LEU A 4 -0.73 -24.18 17.32
C LEU A 4 -2.24 -23.92 17.27
N ASN A 5 -2.64 -22.75 17.77
CA ASN A 5 -4.01 -22.26 17.81
C ASN A 5 -4.45 -21.80 16.41
N THR A 6 -5.39 -22.53 15.81
CA THR A 6 -5.82 -22.39 14.41
C THR A 6 -6.83 -21.25 14.14
N ASN A 7 -7.03 -20.31 15.07
CA ASN A 7 -8.17 -19.39 15.03
C ASN A 7 -7.89 -17.91 14.70
N ILE A 8 -6.77 -17.59 14.07
CA ILE A 8 -6.57 -16.25 13.48
C ILE A 8 -6.51 -16.38 11.96
N VAL A 9 -7.67 -16.60 11.34
CA VAL A 9 -7.82 -16.38 9.90
C VAL A 9 -7.77 -14.88 9.69
N ARG A 10 -6.56 -14.34 9.49
CA ARG A 10 -6.39 -12.96 9.05
C ARG A 10 -6.86 -12.93 7.60
N ILE A 11 -8.05 -12.38 7.35
CA ILE A 11 -8.48 -12.03 6.00
C ILE A 11 -7.51 -10.95 5.53
N VAL A 12 -6.46 -11.37 4.84
CA VAL A 12 -5.59 -10.46 4.10
C VAL A 12 -6.41 -10.12 2.86
N GLU A 13 -6.96 -8.92 2.81
CA GLU A 13 -7.40 -8.35 1.54
C GLU A 13 -6.16 -8.29 0.65
N THR A 14 -5.94 -9.32 -0.15
CA THR A 14 -4.94 -9.28 -1.20
C THR A 14 -5.37 -8.17 -2.16
N SER A 15 -4.44 -7.28 -2.49
CA SER A 15 -4.73 -6.31 -3.53
C SER A 15 -5.07 -7.09 -4.81
N CYS A 16 -5.94 -6.54 -5.66
CA CYS A 16 -6.39 -7.22 -6.88
C CYS A 16 -5.25 -7.63 -7.84
N ILE A 17 -4.00 -7.22 -7.55
CA ILE A 17 -2.83 -7.34 -8.42
C ILE A 17 -1.58 -7.79 -7.61
N GLU A 18 -1.73 -8.31 -6.39
CA GLU A 18 -0.60 -8.75 -5.51
C GLU A 18 0.48 -7.66 -5.27
N LEU A 19 0.16 -6.38 -5.48
CA LEU A 19 1.09 -5.26 -5.30
C LEU A 19 1.50 -5.07 -3.84
N ASP A 20 0.76 -5.65 -2.91
CA ASP A 20 1.11 -5.80 -1.51
C ASP A 20 2.42 -6.59 -1.29
N LEU A 21 2.86 -7.39 -2.25
CA LEU A 21 4.18 -8.03 -2.24
C LEU A 21 5.33 -7.05 -2.58
N LEU A 22 5.04 -5.95 -3.27
CA LEU A 22 6.04 -4.97 -3.71
C LEU A 22 6.35 -3.91 -2.66
N GLY A 23 5.47 -3.71 -1.68
CA GLY A 23 5.67 -2.70 -0.66
C GLY A 23 4.46 -2.45 0.22
N LYS A 24 4.56 -1.40 1.04
CA LYS A 24 3.48 -1.01 1.95
C LYS A 24 2.32 -0.41 1.15
N THR A 25 1.16 -1.05 1.21
CA THR A 25 -0.08 -0.51 0.66
C THR A 25 -0.63 0.58 1.57
N ILE A 26 -1.12 1.67 0.96
CA ILE A 26 -1.73 2.82 1.63
C ILE A 26 -3.03 3.19 0.92
N THR A 27 -3.88 3.96 1.61
CA THR A 27 -5.02 4.64 0.98
C THR A 27 -4.79 6.14 1.07
N HIS A 28 -4.78 6.82 -0.07
CA HIS A 28 -4.65 8.27 -0.15
C HIS A 28 -6.02 8.93 -0.23
N LYS A 29 -6.20 10.04 0.50
CA LYS A 29 -7.47 10.77 0.65
C LYS A 29 -8.25 10.98 -0.65
N THR A 30 -7.55 11.31 -1.74
CA THR A 30 -8.17 11.63 -3.04
C THR A 30 -7.78 10.71 -4.19
N LYS A 31 -6.68 9.93 -4.06
CA LYS A 31 -6.11 9.13 -5.15
C LYS A 31 -6.47 7.64 -5.03
N GLY A 32 -7.09 7.23 -3.93
CA GLY A 32 -7.45 5.84 -3.68
C GLY A 32 -6.27 5.02 -3.18
N LYS A 33 -6.26 3.72 -3.52
CA LYS A 33 -5.25 2.78 -3.04
C LYS A 33 -3.91 3.03 -3.75
N GLY A 34 -2.80 2.82 -3.05
CA GLY A 34 -1.46 2.95 -3.62
C GLY A 34 -0.44 2.06 -2.92
N VAL A 35 0.70 1.86 -3.57
CA VAL A 35 1.84 1.12 -3.03
C VAL A 35 3.04 2.04 -2.93
N VAL A 36 3.59 2.16 -1.72
CA VAL A 36 4.79 2.95 -1.46
C VAL A 36 6.01 2.22 -2.03
N VAL A 37 6.75 2.92 -2.89
CA VAL A 37 7.97 2.43 -3.55
C VAL A 37 9.24 3.08 -3.03
N GLY A 38 9.12 4.10 -2.19
CA GLY A 38 10.26 4.76 -1.58
C GLY A 38 9.86 6.01 -0.80
N TYR A 39 10.88 6.69 -0.28
CA TYR A 39 10.73 7.94 0.47
C TYR A 39 11.75 8.95 -0.03
N SER A 40 11.37 10.22 0.01
CA SER A 40 12.25 11.34 -0.30
C SER A 40 13.39 11.40 0.70
N SER A 41 14.63 11.40 0.21
CA SER A 41 15.81 11.60 1.05
C SER A 41 15.91 13.02 1.62
N VAL A 42 15.14 13.96 1.08
CA VAL A 42 15.15 15.38 1.49
C VAL A 42 14.06 15.66 2.53
N SER A 43 12.83 15.23 2.26
CA SER A 43 11.66 15.55 3.10
C SER A 43 11.18 14.36 3.93
N GLY A 44 11.62 13.14 3.63
CA GLY A 44 11.07 11.91 4.21
C GLY A 44 9.73 11.50 3.62
N GLU A 45 9.11 12.31 2.75
CA GLU A 45 7.76 12.07 2.24
C GLU A 45 7.68 10.85 1.29
N PRO A 46 6.57 10.10 1.31
CA PRO A 46 6.42 8.86 0.54
C PRO A 46 6.25 9.10 -0.96
N PHE A 47 6.75 8.14 -1.73
CA PHE A 47 6.47 7.98 -3.15
C PHE A 47 5.63 6.73 -3.36
N ALA A 48 4.52 6.85 -4.09
CA ALA A 48 3.66 5.70 -4.39
C ALA A 48 3.18 5.66 -5.84
N PHE A 49 2.93 4.44 -6.33
CA PHE A 49 2.04 4.19 -7.45
C PHE A 49 0.61 4.09 -6.92
N PHE A 50 -0.32 4.81 -7.54
CA PHE A 50 -1.73 4.69 -7.21
C PHE A 50 -2.41 3.73 -8.18
N TYR A 51 -3.45 3.06 -7.70
CA TYR A 51 -4.22 2.14 -8.51
C TYR A 51 -5.67 2.10 -8.02
N ASN A 52 -6.54 1.68 -8.93
CA ASN A 52 -7.90 1.25 -8.62
C ASN A 52 -8.09 -0.19 -9.13
N ASP A 53 -9.28 -0.76 -8.93
CA ASP A 53 -9.55 -2.17 -9.24
C ASP A 53 -9.33 -2.55 -10.72
N GLN A 54 -9.15 -1.58 -11.63
CA GLN A 54 -9.00 -1.81 -13.08
C GLN A 54 -7.78 -1.12 -13.71
N HIS A 55 -7.05 -0.26 -12.97
CA HIS A 55 -6.01 0.58 -13.56
C HIS A 55 -4.90 0.90 -12.55
N ILE A 56 -3.66 0.68 -12.97
CA ILE A 56 -2.45 1.15 -12.27
C ILE A 56 -1.99 2.42 -12.97
N THR A 57 -1.76 3.50 -12.22
CA THR A 57 -1.13 4.69 -12.80
C THR A 57 0.31 4.37 -13.19
N ASP A 58 0.74 4.76 -14.39
CA ASP A 58 2.13 4.62 -14.86
C ASP A 58 3.12 5.57 -14.17
N ARG A 59 2.65 6.40 -13.23
CA ARG A 59 3.42 7.45 -12.58
C ARG A 59 3.56 7.22 -11.08
N VAL A 60 4.78 7.41 -10.59
CA VAL A 60 5.06 7.55 -9.17
C VAL A 60 4.78 9.00 -8.76
N CYS A 61 4.07 9.19 -7.65
CA CYS A 61 3.79 10.51 -7.09
C CYS A 61 4.36 10.62 -5.67
N CYS A 62 5.03 11.74 -5.39
CA CYS A 62 5.33 12.16 -4.02
C CYS A 62 4.07 12.78 -3.40
N PHE A 63 3.79 12.53 -2.13
CA PHE A 63 2.63 13.06 -1.42
C PHE A 63 2.94 13.18 0.08
N SER A 64 2.14 13.94 0.83
CA SER A 64 2.39 14.10 2.27
C SER A 64 1.86 12.91 3.08
N HIS A 65 2.54 12.52 4.16
CA HIS A 65 2.04 11.55 5.13
C HIS A 65 0.63 11.89 5.65
N ASP A 66 0.31 13.17 5.78
CA ASP A 66 -1.00 13.64 6.23
C ASP A 66 -2.11 13.32 5.24
N GLU A 67 -1.79 12.91 4.01
CA GLU A 67 -2.75 12.50 2.99
C GLU A 67 -3.09 11.01 3.03
N ILE A 68 -2.48 10.24 3.94
CA ILE A 68 -2.80 8.83 4.20
C ILE A 68 -4.02 8.72 5.13
N ILE A 69 -4.94 7.81 4.83
CA ILE A 69 -6.10 7.44 5.67
C ILE A 69 -5.74 6.22 6.51
#